data_AF-A0A954Z056-F1
#
_entry.id   AF-A0A954Z056-F1
#
_cell.length_a   1.000
_cell.length_b   1.000
_cell.length_c   1.000
_cell.angle_alpha   90.00
_cell.angle_beta   90.00
_cell.angle_gamma   90.00
#
_symmetry.space_group_name_H-M   'P 1'
#
loop_
_entity.id
_entity.type
_entity.pdbx_description
1 polymer ?
#
loop_
_entity_poly.entity_id
_entity_poly.type
_entity_poly.pdbx_seq_one_letter_code
_entity_poly.pdbx_strand_id
1 'polypeptide(L)'
;EIEYGVFFSSISKNTISGVRDDGGAMVGLYLNQLYEGADLDVYRNNITAHADGASYGFMIDYLEYGSELDFSLNTISGFSEACVFVSDYIDDACVATFRNNDLYGADNGILFGGEITEGGVVSIRSNNLDGFLEYGVRMNQYIDGSLVNVNQNWLLAGAPVAIGLRTFEDIDQSTLMRIDDNCFRNVAEGVVIFDILETADVMMRGNDLSDVSGAAIVSENADAQHVIDARENWLDGASVVGQVNTTPELSSPPDLDGDGVPNCEDMCPQTETGAPVDDDGCPLPPPPDDNVNDNTDNTNDNTDNANDNIDDGNDNAGPGPQPTPDACGCGAGSAALTPLFVIGLIRIRHRSRRRFVARH
;
A
#
# COMPACT_ATOMS: atom_id res chain seq x y z
N GLU A 1 9.35 -18.53 11.44
CA GLU A 1 10.27 -18.00 12.46
C GLU A 1 11.54 -17.54 11.78
N ILE A 2 11.96 -16.30 12.05
CA ILE A 2 13.28 -15.76 11.72
C ILE A 2 13.80 -15.09 12.99
N GLU A 3 14.95 -15.55 13.48
CA GLU A 3 15.44 -15.23 14.82
C GLU A 3 16.95 -14.96 14.80
N TYR A 4 17.50 -14.46 15.90
CA TYR A 4 18.93 -14.38 16.18
C TYR A 4 19.74 -13.57 15.16
N GLY A 5 19.23 -12.41 14.76
CA GLY A 5 19.93 -11.49 13.86
C GLY A 5 20.16 -12.07 12.46
N VAL A 6 19.22 -12.87 11.94
CA VAL A 6 19.27 -13.30 10.55
C VAL A 6 18.96 -12.11 9.66
N PHE A 7 20.01 -11.58 9.03
CA PHE A 7 19.94 -10.46 8.10
C PHE A 7 19.69 -10.92 6.65
N PHE A 8 18.87 -10.17 5.91
CA PHE A 8 18.58 -10.36 4.48
C PHE A 8 17.85 -11.67 4.12
N SER A 9 16.90 -12.08 4.95
CA SER A 9 15.90 -13.06 4.50
C SER A 9 14.97 -12.40 3.50
N SER A 10 14.61 -13.11 2.43
CA SER A 10 13.62 -12.59 1.49
C SER A 10 12.67 -13.66 1.00
N ILE A 11 11.39 -13.31 0.95
CA ILE A 11 10.33 -14.05 0.28
C ILE A 11 9.90 -13.17 -0.88
N SER A 12 10.27 -13.58 -2.10
CA SER A 12 10.07 -12.69 -3.23
C SER A 12 9.82 -13.33 -4.58
N LYS A 13 9.07 -12.61 -5.42
CA LYS A 13 8.75 -13.01 -6.80
C LYS A 13 8.06 -14.37 -6.87
N ASN A 14 7.23 -14.67 -5.88
CA ASN A 14 6.44 -15.89 -5.84
C ASN A 14 5.01 -15.61 -6.29
N THR A 15 4.36 -16.66 -6.79
CA THR A 15 2.90 -16.70 -6.97
C THR A 15 2.35 -17.79 -6.06
N ILE A 16 1.58 -17.39 -5.05
CA ILE A 16 0.86 -18.27 -4.14
C ILE A 16 -0.60 -18.17 -4.51
N SER A 17 -1.22 -19.27 -4.94
CA SER A 17 -2.61 -19.25 -5.44
C SER A 17 -3.37 -20.48 -4.98
N GLY A 18 -4.69 -20.35 -4.90
CA GLY A 18 -5.57 -21.46 -4.52
C GLY A 18 -5.52 -21.78 -3.03
N VAL A 19 -5.21 -20.79 -2.19
CA VAL A 19 -5.30 -20.91 -0.72
C VAL A 19 -6.78 -21.12 -0.37
N ARG A 20 -7.11 -22.25 0.26
CA ARG A 20 -8.48 -22.69 0.56
C ARG A 20 -8.68 -22.83 2.05
N ASP A 21 -9.84 -22.43 2.54
CA ASP A 21 -10.37 -22.82 3.84
C ASP A 21 -10.72 -24.33 3.83
N ASP A 22 -10.11 -25.10 4.73
CA ASP A 22 -10.42 -26.52 4.96
C ASP A 22 -11.12 -26.78 6.31
N GLY A 23 -11.64 -25.72 6.95
CA GLY A 23 -12.28 -25.74 8.26
C GLY A 23 -11.51 -24.97 9.34
N GLY A 24 -10.69 -23.97 8.97
CA GLY A 24 -9.86 -23.17 9.87
C GLY A 24 -9.39 -21.87 9.22
N ALA A 25 -8.86 -20.94 10.03
CA ALA A 25 -8.30 -19.68 9.51
C ALA A 25 -7.09 -19.98 8.62
N MET A 26 -7.25 -19.78 7.31
CA MET A 26 -6.24 -20.12 6.31
C MET A 26 -5.52 -18.88 5.82
N VAL A 27 -4.19 -18.96 5.83
CA VAL A 27 -3.29 -17.86 5.53
C VAL A 27 -2.51 -18.17 4.24
N GLY A 28 -2.37 -17.20 3.35
CA GLY A 28 -1.53 -17.34 2.16
C GLY A 28 -0.04 -17.43 2.48
N LEU A 29 0.46 -16.48 3.26
CA LEU A 29 1.82 -16.49 3.81
C LEU A 29 1.79 -16.16 5.29
N TYR A 30 2.23 -17.12 6.11
CA TYR A 30 2.26 -16.99 7.57
C TYR A 30 3.70 -16.91 8.10
N LEU A 31 3.93 -15.95 8.98
CA LEU A 31 5.18 -15.75 9.71
C LEU A 31 4.90 -15.73 11.21
N ASN A 32 5.39 -16.74 11.93
CA ASN A 32 5.24 -16.76 13.39
C ASN A 32 5.91 -15.54 14.06
N GLN A 33 7.15 -15.19 13.69
CA GLN A 33 7.86 -14.09 14.35
C GLN A 33 9.06 -13.59 13.55
N LEU A 34 9.41 -12.32 13.79
CA LEU A 34 10.74 -11.75 13.58
C LEU A 34 11.31 -11.33 14.93
N TYR A 35 12.49 -11.84 15.28
CA TYR A 35 13.01 -11.74 16.64
C TYR A 35 14.51 -11.45 16.70
N GLU A 36 14.94 -10.66 17.69
CA GLU A 36 16.35 -10.33 17.97
C GLU A 36 17.08 -9.72 16.76
N GLY A 37 16.58 -8.58 16.26
CA GLY A 37 17.20 -7.84 15.16
C GLY A 37 17.19 -8.59 13.83
N ALA A 38 16.15 -9.39 13.59
CA ALA A 38 15.97 -10.10 12.34
C ALA A 38 15.37 -9.19 11.25
N ASP A 39 15.84 -9.36 10.02
CA ASP A 39 15.34 -8.57 8.87
C ASP A 39 14.66 -9.49 7.85
N LEU A 40 13.48 -9.09 7.38
CA LEU A 40 12.76 -9.79 6.32
C LEU A 40 12.19 -8.85 5.25
N ASP A 41 12.57 -9.10 4.00
CA ASP A 41 11.94 -8.51 2.82
C ASP A 41 10.86 -9.47 2.27
N VAL A 42 9.60 -9.06 2.30
CA VAL A 42 8.52 -9.74 1.57
C VAL A 42 8.19 -8.88 0.35
N TYR A 43 8.77 -9.20 -0.80
CA TYR A 43 8.73 -8.31 -1.96
C TYR A 43 8.25 -8.94 -3.28
N ARG A 44 7.38 -8.26 -4.03
CA ARG A 44 6.90 -8.71 -5.35
C ARG A 44 6.28 -10.10 -5.36
N ASN A 45 5.48 -10.43 -4.36
CA ASN A 45 4.70 -11.66 -4.35
C ASN A 45 3.27 -11.40 -4.84
N ASN A 46 2.68 -12.37 -5.51
CA ASN A 46 1.25 -12.38 -5.85
C ASN A 46 0.57 -13.49 -5.05
N ILE A 47 -0.31 -13.12 -4.12
CA ILE A 47 -0.96 -14.03 -3.18
C ILE A 47 -2.47 -13.96 -3.39
N THR A 48 -3.06 -15.08 -3.81
CA THR A 48 -4.48 -15.14 -4.19
C THR A 48 -5.19 -16.31 -3.51
N ALA A 49 -6.32 -16.00 -2.88
CA ALA A 49 -7.18 -17.02 -2.32
C ALA A 49 -7.88 -17.86 -3.42
N HIS A 50 -8.38 -19.01 -3.02
CA HIS A 50 -9.31 -19.78 -3.83
C HIS A 50 -10.73 -19.22 -3.72
N ALA A 51 -11.59 -19.53 -4.70
CA ALA A 51 -13.00 -19.14 -4.68
C ALA A 51 -13.80 -19.70 -3.49
N ASP A 52 -13.31 -20.76 -2.84
CA ASP A 52 -13.92 -21.33 -1.63
C ASP A 52 -13.58 -20.52 -0.35
N GLY A 53 -12.76 -19.47 -0.48
CA GLY A 53 -12.39 -18.55 0.61
C GLY A 53 -11.09 -18.92 1.35
N ALA A 54 -10.48 -17.91 1.98
CA ALA A 54 -9.39 -18.00 2.96
C ALA A 54 -9.39 -16.70 3.80
N SER A 55 -8.97 -16.75 5.06
CA SER A 55 -9.10 -15.60 5.98
C SER A 55 -8.10 -14.49 5.69
N TYR A 56 -6.80 -14.82 5.56
CA TYR A 56 -5.73 -13.82 5.54
C TYR A 56 -4.75 -14.01 4.39
N GLY A 57 -4.36 -12.93 3.71
CA GLY A 57 -3.36 -12.99 2.65
C GLY A 57 -1.96 -13.20 3.20
N PHE A 58 -1.48 -12.22 3.96
CA PHE A 58 -0.24 -12.26 4.71
C PHE A 58 -0.54 -12.09 6.19
N MET A 59 0.05 -12.94 7.03
CA MET A 59 -0.05 -12.85 8.48
C MET A 59 1.33 -12.92 9.11
N ILE A 60 1.59 -12.03 10.05
CA ILE A 60 2.72 -12.09 10.97
C ILE A 60 2.23 -11.96 12.40
N ASP A 61 2.67 -12.81 13.33
CA ASP A 61 2.20 -12.66 14.72
C ASP A 61 2.85 -11.45 15.37
N TYR A 62 4.18 -11.43 15.48
CA TYR A 62 4.86 -10.31 16.13
C TYR A 62 6.26 -10.00 15.59
N LEU A 63 6.69 -8.77 15.89
CA LEU A 63 8.06 -8.29 15.74
C LEU A 63 8.57 -7.83 17.10
N GLU A 64 9.75 -8.30 17.50
CA GLU A 64 10.34 -7.94 18.81
C GLU A 64 11.87 -7.73 18.71
N TYR A 65 12.42 -7.00 19.68
CA TYR A 65 13.86 -6.71 19.84
C TYR A 65 14.53 -6.12 18.59
N GLY A 66 14.02 -5.02 18.08
CA GLY A 66 14.64 -4.25 17.00
C GLY A 66 14.67 -4.95 15.64
N SER A 67 13.70 -5.82 15.38
CA SER A 67 13.54 -6.54 14.10
C SER A 67 12.86 -5.65 13.04
N GLU A 68 13.11 -5.95 11.76
CA GLU A 68 12.62 -5.17 10.61
C GLU A 68 11.87 -6.03 9.59
N LEU A 69 10.66 -5.58 9.22
CA LEU A 69 9.86 -6.12 8.11
C LEU A 69 9.69 -5.05 7.03
N ASP A 70 10.10 -5.37 5.79
CA ASP A 70 9.75 -4.61 4.59
C ASP A 70 8.80 -5.43 3.71
N PHE A 71 7.52 -5.13 3.79
CA PHE A 71 6.46 -5.72 2.98
C PHE A 71 6.13 -4.79 1.80
N SER A 72 6.66 -5.10 0.61
CA SER A 72 6.56 -4.17 -0.52
C SER A 72 6.29 -4.76 -1.91
N LEU A 73 5.58 -4.02 -2.75
CA LEU A 73 5.30 -4.41 -4.15
C LEU A 73 4.54 -5.74 -4.27
N ASN A 74 3.79 -6.13 -3.25
CA ASN A 74 2.99 -7.36 -3.28
C ASN A 74 1.59 -7.07 -3.79
N THR A 75 1.00 -8.07 -4.44
CA THR A 75 -0.42 -8.08 -4.80
C THR A 75 -1.12 -9.15 -3.97
N ILE A 76 -2.15 -8.78 -3.23
CA ILE A 76 -2.97 -9.70 -2.42
C ILE A 76 -4.42 -9.55 -2.83
N SER A 77 -5.13 -10.68 -3.03
CA SER A 77 -6.56 -10.61 -3.34
C SER A 77 -7.36 -11.85 -2.96
N GLY A 78 -8.65 -11.65 -2.70
CA GLY A 78 -9.66 -12.72 -2.57
C GLY A 78 -9.80 -13.30 -1.17
N PHE A 79 -9.18 -12.68 -0.17
CA PHE A 79 -9.28 -13.09 1.23
C PHE A 79 -10.50 -12.46 1.88
N SER A 80 -11.11 -13.14 2.87
CA SER A 80 -12.34 -12.67 3.50
C SER A 80 -12.10 -11.66 4.61
N GLU A 81 -11.09 -11.87 5.46
CA GLU A 81 -10.92 -11.05 6.67
C GLU A 81 -9.92 -9.92 6.48
N ALA A 82 -8.69 -10.22 6.07
CA ALA A 82 -7.69 -9.18 5.80
C ALA A 82 -6.70 -9.54 4.69
N CYS A 83 -6.27 -8.55 3.92
CA CYS A 83 -5.14 -8.76 3.01
C CYS A 83 -3.82 -8.91 3.80
N VAL A 84 -3.60 -8.05 4.78
CA VAL A 84 -2.43 -8.05 5.68
C VAL A 84 -2.91 -8.07 7.12
N PHE A 85 -2.38 -8.99 7.92
CA PHE A 85 -2.69 -9.10 9.34
C PHE A 85 -1.41 -9.16 10.19
N VAL A 86 -1.23 -8.19 11.07
CA VAL A 86 -0.25 -8.25 12.17
C VAL A 86 -1.02 -8.65 13.41
N SER A 87 -0.86 -9.88 13.90
CA SER A 87 -1.81 -10.48 14.84
C SER A 87 -1.60 -10.04 16.29
N ASP A 88 -0.36 -10.09 16.75
CA ASP A 88 0.04 -9.68 18.09
C ASP A 88 0.73 -8.31 17.96
N TYR A 89 1.96 -8.15 18.44
CA TYR A 89 2.54 -6.84 18.70
C TYR A 89 3.71 -6.47 17.79
N ILE A 90 3.95 -5.17 17.67
CA ILE A 90 5.18 -4.57 17.14
C ILE A 90 5.81 -3.80 18.28
N ASP A 91 6.92 -4.31 18.81
CA ASP A 91 7.46 -3.85 20.08
C ASP A 91 8.97 -3.66 20.05
N ASP A 92 9.55 -3.08 21.11
CA ASP A 92 11.00 -3.02 21.34
C ASP A 92 11.79 -2.44 20.16
N ALA A 93 11.39 -1.24 19.71
CA ALA A 93 11.99 -0.53 18.58
C ALA A 93 11.99 -1.29 17.23
N CYS A 94 11.05 -2.22 17.04
CA CYS A 94 10.86 -2.88 15.74
C CYS A 94 10.31 -1.93 14.67
N VAL A 95 10.58 -2.26 13.41
CA VAL A 95 10.13 -1.50 12.24
C VAL A 95 9.32 -2.37 11.31
N ALA A 96 8.06 -2.02 11.07
CA ALA A 96 7.20 -2.66 10.08
C ALA A 96 6.81 -1.67 8.98
N THR A 97 7.27 -1.91 7.76
CA THR A 97 6.96 -1.08 6.59
C THR A 97 6.08 -1.85 5.62
N PHE A 98 4.91 -1.30 5.30
CA PHE A 98 4.00 -1.77 4.27
C PHE A 98 3.94 -0.72 3.17
N ARG A 99 4.50 -1.02 1.99
CA ARG A 99 4.62 -0.02 0.93
C ARG A 99 4.42 -0.49 -0.51
N ASN A 100 3.81 0.35 -1.34
CA ASN A 100 3.61 0.06 -2.76
C ASN A 100 2.91 -1.30 -3.01
N ASN A 101 2.01 -1.72 -2.13
CA ASN A 101 1.28 -2.97 -2.28
C ASN A 101 -0.10 -2.70 -2.89
N ASP A 102 -0.59 -3.68 -3.65
CA ASP A 102 -1.94 -3.71 -4.19
C ASP A 102 -2.76 -4.74 -3.41
N LEU A 103 -3.70 -4.26 -2.58
CA LEU A 103 -4.48 -5.06 -1.64
C LEU A 103 -5.95 -4.98 -2.05
N TYR A 104 -6.47 -6.06 -2.63
CA TYR A 104 -7.78 -6.10 -3.29
C TYR A 104 -8.77 -7.01 -2.58
N GLY A 105 -9.79 -6.40 -1.99
CA GLY A 105 -10.92 -7.10 -1.41
C GLY A 105 -10.57 -7.89 -0.14
N ALA A 106 -11.27 -7.54 0.93
CA ALA A 106 -11.35 -8.21 2.23
C ALA A 106 -12.24 -7.34 3.12
N ASP A 107 -12.60 -7.80 4.32
CA ASP A 107 -13.18 -6.89 5.31
C ASP A 107 -12.17 -5.79 5.68
N ASN A 108 -10.89 -6.14 5.80
CA ASN A 108 -9.81 -5.23 6.18
C ASN A 108 -8.69 -5.18 5.12
N GLY A 109 -8.23 -3.99 4.74
CA GLY A 109 -7.02 -3.86 3.91
C GLY A 109 -5.79 -4.29 4.70
N ILE A 110 -5.46 -3.55 5.76
CA ILE A 110 -4.40 -3.85 6.71
C ILE A 110 -4.98 -3.85 8.12
N LEU A 111 -4.81 -4.97 8.82
CA LEU A 111 -5.27 -5.18 10.18
C LEU A 111 -4.08 -5.31 11.14
N PHE A 112 -4.06 -4.48 12.17
CA PHE A 112 -3.22 -4.65 13.36
C PHE A 112 -4.11 -5.14 14.50
N GLY A 113 -3.92 -6.41 14.87
CA GLY A 113 -4.65 -7.13 15.90
C GLY A 113 -4.15 -6.84 17.30
N GLY A 114 -2.84 -6.64 17.48
CA GLY A 114 -2.23 -6.30 18.75
C GLY A 114 -1.57 -4.93 18.76
N GLU A 115 -0.75 -4.73 19.78
CA GLU A 115 -0.26 -3.44 20.25
C GLU A 115 0.94 -2.94 19.42
N ILE A 116 1.12 -1.62 19.35
CA ILE A 116 2.32 -1.00 18.79
C ILE A 116 2.98 -0.21 19.92
N THR A 117 4.06 -0.75 20.48
CA THR A 117 4.60 -0.32 21.78
C THR A 117 6.12 -0.15 21.79
N GLU A 118 6.64 0.41 22.89
CA GLU A 118 8.06 0.50 23.23
C GLU A 118 8.99 0.92 22.08
N GLY A 119 8.58 1.96 21.33
CA GLY A 119 9.36 2.52 20.23
C GLY A 119 9.11 1.85 18.88
N GLY A 120 8.08 1.01 18.77
CA GLY A 120 7.64 0.42 17.51
C GLY A 120 7.38 1.48 16.43
N VAL A 121 7.82 1.18 15.21
CA VAL A 121 7.66 2.06 14.05
C VAL A 121 6.85 1.34 12.99
N VAL A 122 5.68 1.88 12.67
CA VAL A 122 4.82 1.41 11.58
C VAL A 122 4.78 2.46 10.47
N SER A 123 5.06 2.04 9.25
CA SER A 123 4.92 2.88 8.05
C SER A 123 4.03 2.18 7.02
N ILE A 124 2.87 2.75 6.75
CA ILE A 124 1.93 2.32 5.72
C ILE A 124 1.96 3.39 4.64
N ARG A 125 2.59 3.12 3.50
CA ARG A 125 2.79 4.16 2.49
C ARG A 125 2.61 3.73 1.05
N SER A 126 2.00 4.58 0.23
CA SER A 126 1.89 4.35 -1.21
C SER A 126 1.20 3.02 -1.55
N ASN A 127 0.33 2.50 -0.68
CA ASN A 127 -0.41 1.27 -0.94
C ASN A 127 -1.74 1.59 -1.61
N ASN A 128 -2.20 0.68 -2.46
CA ASN A 128 -3.54 0.69 -3.02
C ASN A 128 -4.41 -0.33 -2.27
N LEU A 129 -5.34 0.17 -1.44
CA LEU A 129 -6.29 -0.60 -0.66
C LEU A 129 -7.67 -0.44 -1.31
N ASP A 130 -8.05 -1.40 -2.14
CA ASP A 130 -9.23 -1.30 -2.99
C ASP A 130 -10.23 -2.42 -2.69
N GLY A 131 -11.50 -2.03 -2.55
CA GLY A 131 -12.61 -2.93 -2.36
C GLY A 131 -12.75 -3.50 -0.95
N PHE A 132 -12.16 -2.85 0.07
CA PHE A 132 -12.36 -3.28 1.45
C PHE A 132 -13.81 -3.04 1.92
N LEU A 133 -14.32 -3.91 2.79
CA LEU A 133 -15.75 -3.93 3.17
C LEU A 133 -16.02 -3.33 4.55
N GLU A 134 -15.05 -3.32 5.46
CA GLU A 134 -15.20 -2.84 6.83
C GLU A 134 -14.19 -1.70 7.13
N TYR A 135 -12.90 -1.96 6.93
CA TYR A 135 -11.83 -1.00 7.25
C TYR A 135 -10.71 -1.01 6.21
N GLY A 136 -10.21 0.16 5.81
CA GLY A 136 -8.99 0.23 5.01
C GLY A 136 -7.78 -0.15 5.88
N VAL A 137 -7.55 0.63 6.94
CA VAL A 137 -6.55 0.37 7.98
C VAL A 137 -7.24 0.28 9.33
N ARG A 138 -7.04 -0.83 10.04
CA ARG A 138 -7.62 -1.09 11.35
C ARG A 138 -6.54 -1.33 12.38
N MET A 139 -6.56 -0.56 13.46
CA MET A 139 -5.65 -0.70 14.62
C MET A 139 -6.48 -1.03 15.86
N ASN A 140 -6.45 -2.30 16.27
CA ASN A 140 -7.37 -2.83 17.28
C ASN A 140 -6.95 -2.60 18.72
N GLN A 141 -5.67 -2.35 19.00
CA GLN A 141 -5.13 -2.23 20.35
C GLN A 141 -4.36 -0.91 20.51
N TYR A 142 -3.87 -0.67 21.72
CA TYR A 142 -3.19 0.56 22.13
C TYR A 142 -1.93 0.84 21.29
N ILE A 143 -1.61 2.13 21.16
CA ILE A 143 -0.41 2.62 20.46
C ILE A 143 0.36 3.53 21.43
N ASP A 144 1.43 2.99 22.02
CA ASP A 144 2.14 3.64 23.12
C ASP A 144 3.62 3.82 22.78
N GLY A 145 4.20 4.98 23.06
CA GLY A 145 5.64 5.18 22.88
C GLY A 145 6.14 5.02 21.45
N SER A 146 5.27 5.14 20.45
CA SER A 146 5.52 4.61 19.11
C SER A 146 5.37 5.65 18.00
N LEU A 147 5.84 5.30 16.80
CA LEU A 147 5.71 6.14 15.60
C LEU A 147 4.87 5.42 14.55
N VAL A 148 3.75 6.00 14.18
CA VAL A 148 2.87 5.47 13.13
C VAL A 148 2.73 6.48 12.01
N ASN A 149 3.15 6.11 10.79
CA ASN A 149 3.02 6.95 9.60
C ASN A 149 2.11 6.24 8.59
N VAL A 150 1.01 6.89 8.22
CA VAL A 150 0.11 6.46 7.17
C VAL A 150 0.11 7.52 6.09
N ASN A 151 0.83 7.30 4.98
CA ASN A 151 1.02 8.34 3.99
C ASN A 151 0.88 7.92 2.53
N GLN A 152 0.29 8.79 1.70
CA GLN A 152 0.16 8.54 0.26
C GLN A 152 -0.57 7.23 -0.10
N ASN A 153 -1.49 6.75 0.73
CA ASN A 153 -2.24 5.54 0.43
C ASN A 153 -3.54 5.86 -0.30
N TRP A 154 -3.93 4.94 -1.18
CA TRP A 154 -5.24 4.90 -1.79
C TRP A 154 -6.16 4.02 -0.97
N LEU A 155 -7.24 4.58 -0.40
CA LEU A 155 -8.22 3.83 0.38
C LEU A 155 -9.59 3.96 -0.30
N LEU A 156 -9.89 3.00 -1.18
CA LEU A 156 -11.17 2.90 -1.87
C LEU A 156 -12.00 1.76 -1.29
N ALA A 157 -13.10 2.09 -0.61
CA ALA A 157 -13.99 1.08 -0.07
C ALA A 157 -14.87 0.44 -1.16
N GLY A 158 -15.20 -0.83 -0.98
CA GLY A 158 -16.14 -1.54 -1.85
C GLY A 158 -17.60 -1.08 -1.69
N ALA A 159 -17.93 -0.44 -0.58
CA ALA A 159 -19.22 0.16 -0.30
C ALA A 159 -19.10 1.35 0.67
N PRO A 160 -20.00 2.36 0.58
CA PRO A 160 -20.02 3.56 1.43
C PRO A 160 -20.54 3.30 2.85
N VAL A 161 -20.11 2.20 3.44
CA VAL A 161 -20.37 1.80 4.84
C VAL A 161 -19.08 1.50 5.59
N ALA A 162 -17.96 1.34 4.88
CA ALA A 162 -16.65 1.08 5.46
C ALA A 162 -15.98 2.36 5.96
N ILE A 163 -14.97 2.20 6.81
CA ILE A 163 -14.18 3.29 7.38
C ILE A 163 -12.77 3.24 6.78
N GLY A 164 -12.21 4.39 6.41
CA GLY A 164 -10.86 4.46 5.83
C GLY A 164 -9.77 4.00 6.79
N LEU A 165 -9.59 4.73 7.89
CA LEU A 165 -8.66 4.39 8.96
C LEU A 165 -9.36 4.47 10.31
N ARG A 166 -9.15 3.47 11.17
CA ARG A 166 -9.70 3.47 12.54
C ARG A 166 -8.71 2.94 13.58
N THR A 167 -8.56 3.68 14.67
CA THR A 167 -8.07 3.14 15.95
C THR A 167 -9.24 2.76 16.85
N PHE A 168 -9.08 1.69 17.63
CA PHE A 168 -10.13 1.18 18.53
C PHE A 168 -9.82 1.36 20.01
N GLU A 169 -8.56 1.63 20.33
CA GLU A 169 -8.06 1.86 21.68
C GLU A 169 -7.18 3.12 21.68
N ASP A 170 -6.63 3.43 22.84
CA ASP A 170 -5.96 4.70 23.11
C ASP A 170 -4.63 4.83 22.35
N ILE A 171 -4.33 6.08 21.96
CA ILE A 171 -3.00 6.50 21.51
C ILE A 171 -2.35 7.24 22.68
N ASP A 172 -1.26 6.71 23.23
CA ASP A 172 -0.70 7.18 24.50
C ASP A 172 0.83 7.38 24.46
N GLN A 173 1.42 7.84 25.57
CA GLN A 173 2.85 7.89 25.87
C GLN A 173 3.76 8.43 24.75
N SER A 174 3.78 9.73 24.48
CA SER A 174 4.69 10.32 23.47
C SER A 174 4.59 9.69 22.07
N THR A 175 3.51 8.96 21.77
CA THR A 175 3.27 8.44 20.43
C THR A 175 3.07 9.59 19.45
N LEU A 176 3.65 9.46 18.26
CA LEU A 176 3.37 10.34 17.14
C LEU A 176 2.68 9.54 16.04
N MET A 177 1.43 9.88 15.74
CA MET A 177 0.72 9.36 14.57
C MET A 177 0.60 10.45 13.50
N ARG A 178 1.04 10.13 12.29
CA ARG A 178 0.92 10.99 11.10
C ARG A 178 0.06 10.32 10.05
N ILE A 179 -0.95 11.02 9.57
CA ILE A 179 -1.83 10.57 8.50
C ILE A 179 -1.77 11.62 7.41
N ASP A 180 -0.89 11.45 6.43
CA ASP A 180 -0.54 12.51 5.48
C ASP A 180 -0.76 12.10 4.02
N ASP A 181 -1.33 12.97 3.20
CA ASP A 181 -1.41 12.79 1.75
C ASP A 181 -2.18 11.55 1.27
N ASN A 182 -3.15 11.04 2.06
CA ASN A 182 -3.94 9.87 1.66
C ASN A 182 -5.21 10.28 0.91
N CYS A 183 -5.68 9.37 0.05
CA CYS A 183 -6.92 9.49 -0.70
C CYS A 183 -7.99 8.56 -0.12
N PHE A 184 -9.04 9.14 0.45
CA PHE A 184 -10.19 8.38 0.97
C PHE A 184 -11.35 8.47 -0.02
N ARG A 185 -11.83 7.32 -0.50
CA ARG A 185 -12.86 7.22 -1.54
C ARG A 185 -13.95 6.23 -1.18
N ASN A 186 -15.20 6.61 -1.44
CA ASN A 186 -16.39 5.80 -1.21
C ASN A 186 -16.52 5.27 0.22
N VAL A 187 -16.04 6.00 1.23
CA VAL A 187 -16.09 5.58 2.65
C VAL A 187 -17.24 6.27 3.41
N ALA A 188 -17.72 5.65 4.48
CA ALA A 188 -18.66 6.25 5.42
C ALA A 188 -17.96 7.28 6.32
N GLU A 189 -16.80 6.91 6.86
CA GLU A 189 -15.96 7.80 7.65
C GLU A 189 -14.53 7.71 7.13
N GLY A 190 -13.83 8.85 7.08
CA GLY A 190 -12.46 8.90 6.58
C GLY A 190 -11.49 8.35 7.60
N VAL A 191 -11.30 9.10 8.69
CA VAL A 191 -10.42 8.76 9.79
C VAL A 191 -11.16 8.84 11.12
N VAL A 192 -11.09 7.78 11.91
CA VAL A 192 -11.68 7.70 13.24
C VAL A 192 -10.59 7.38 14.25
N ILE A 193 -10.38 8.30 15.19
CA ILE A 193 -9.47 8.12 16.32
C ILE A 193 -10.31 7.94 17.58
N PHE A 194 -10.10 6.82 18.27
CA PHE A 194 -10.83 6.48 19.48
C PHE A 194 -10.55 7.47 20.61
N ASP A 195 -9.31 7.49 21.12
CA ASP A 195 -8.87 8.40 22.17
C ASP A 195 -7.38 8.77 22.00
N ILE A 196 -6.99 9.91 22.57
CA ILE A 196 -5.61 10.40 22.59
C ILE A 196 -5.31 10.83 24.03
N LEU A 197 -4.23 10.27 24.60
CA LEU A 197 -3.85 10.45 25.99
C LEU A 197 -2.42 11.00 26.16
N GLU A 198 -2.15 11.42 27.40
CA GLU A 198 -0.88 11.93 27.92
C GLU A 198 -0.15 12.96 27.04
N THR A 199 0.83 12.51 26.25
CA THR A 199 1.67 13.36 25.40
C THR A 199 1.69 12.86 23.97
N ALA A 200 0.69 12.06 23.58
CA ALA A 200 0.54 11.59 22.22
C ALA A 200 0.02 12.71 21.31
N ASP A 201 0.50 12.70 20.06
CA ASP A 201 0.13 13.67 19.04
C ASP A 201 -0.39 12.95 17.79
N VAL A 202 -1.53 13.41 17.28
CA VAL A 202 -2.08 12.98 15.98
C VAL A 202 -2.09 14.17 15.02
N MET A 203 -1.36 14.04 13.92
CA MET A 203 -1.24 15.06 12.88
C MET A 203 -1.76 14.52 11.55
N MET A 204 -2.56 15.33 10.86
CA MET A 204 -3.11 14.97 9.55
C MET A 204 -2.93 16.10 8.55
N ARG A 205 -2.25 15.89 7.43
CA ARG A 205 -1.99 16.92 6.39
C ARG A 205 -2.22 16.40 4.98
N GLY A 206 -2.65 17.26 4.08
CA GLY A 206 -2.69 16.96 2.64
C GLY A 206 -3.60 15.81 2.25
N ASN A 207 -4.47 15.32 3.14
CA ASN A 207 -5.39 14.24 2.79
C ASN A 207 -6.57 14.79 1.98
N ASP A 208 -7.05 13.95 1.07
CA ASP A 208 -8.29 14.17 0.35
C ASP A 208 -9.41 13.33 0.98
N LEU A 209 -10.36 14.03 1.60
CA LEU A 209 -11.50 13.48 2.33
C LEU A 209 -12.83 13.90 1.67
N SER A 210 -12.80 14.29 0.40
CA SER A 210 -13.97 14.83 -0.32
C SER A 210 -15.05 13.80 -0.63
N ASP A 211 -14.69 12.54 -0.81
CA ASP A 211 -15.61 11.44 -1.12
C ASP A 211 -15.93 10.60 0.12
N VAL A 212 -16.16 11.29 1.24
CA VAL A 212 -16.61 10.70 2.52
C VAL A 212 -18.08 11.01 2.72
N SER A 213 -18.91 9.98 2.83
CA SER A 213 -20.37 10.15 2.91
C SER A 213 -20.88 10.59 4.29
N GLY A 214 -20.10 10.37 5.36
CA GLY A 214 -20.40 10.75 6.74
C GLY A 214 -19.44 11.82 7.29
N ALA A 215 -18.64 11.44 8.30
CA ALA A 215 -17.65 12.32 8.91
C ALA A 215 -16.26 12.05 8.32
N ALA A 216 -15.61 13.08 7.78
CA ALA A 216 -14.25 12.99 7.28
C ALA A 216 -13.27 12.62 8.41
N ILE A 217 -13.44 13.26 9.57
CA ILE A 217 -12.57 13.06 10.74
C ILE A 217 -13.44 12.98 11.99
N VAL A 218 -13.22 11.94 12.79
CA VAL A 218 -13.90 11.70 14.06
C VAL A 218 -12.87 11.53 15.17
N SER A 219 -13.02 12.32 16.22
CA SER A 219 -12.39 12.11 17.53
C SER A 219 -13.49 11.68 18.51
N GLU A 220 -13.53 10.40 18.88
CA GLU A 220 -14.66 9.80 19.62
C GLU A 220 -14.67 10.20 21.10
N ASN A 221 -13.57 9.98 21.83
CA ASN A 221 -13.43 10.27 23.26
C ASN A 221 -12.71 11.61 23.53
N ALA A 222 -12.93 12.58 22.66
CA ALA A 222 -12.15 13.80 22.58
C ALA A 222 -11.95 14.55 23.93
N ASP A 223 -10.69 14.80 24.30
CA ASP A 223 -10.29 15.71 25.38
C ASP A 223 -9.82 17.05 24.80
N ALA A 224 -10.16 18.16 25.46
CA ALA A 224 -9.73 19.50 25.07
C ALA A 224 -8.21 19.71 25.13
N GLN A 225 -7.47 18.83 25.84
CA GLN A 225 -6.00 18.83 25.88
C GLN A 225 -5.38 18.06 24.70
N HIS A 226 -6.09 17.10 24.11
CA HIS A 226 -5.59 16.22 23.05
C HIS A 226 -6.42 16.43 21.78
N VAL A 227 -6.10 17.51 21.06
CA VAL A 227 -6.79 17.91 19.83
C VAL A 227 -6.06 17.30 18.63
N ILE A 228 -6.80 16.64 17.74
CA ILE A 228 -6.24 16.20 16.45
C ILE A 228 -5.88 17.44 15.62
N ASP A 229 -4.62 17.57 15.24
CA ASP A 229 -4.19 18.64 14.35
C ASP A 229 -4.39 18.21 12.89
N ALA A 230 -5.54 18.56 12.31
CA ALA A 230 -5.97 18.20 10.96
C ALA A 230 -6.10 19.40 10.01
N ARG A 231 -5.23 20.41 10.17
CA ARG A 231 -5.12 21.53 9.23
C ARG A 231 -4.66 21.02 7.86
N GLU A 232 -4.86 21.83 6.84
CA GLU A 232 -4.33 21.61 5.48
C GLU A 232 -4.80 20.28 4.88
N ASN A 233 -6.03 19.86 5.18
CA ASN A 233 -6.71 18.78 4.48
C ASN A 233 -7.79 19.35 3.55
N TRP A 234 -8.15 18.59 2.53
CA TRP A 234 -9.28 18.90 1.64
C TRP A 234 -10.50 18.12 2.10
N LEU A 235 -11.47 18.81 2.73
CA LEU A 235 -12.68 18.16 3.23
C LEU A 235 -13.85 18.28 2.25
N ASP A 236 -13.82 19.25 1.34
CA ASP A 236 -14.92 19.56 0.40
C ASP A 236 -16.29 19.69 1.10
N GLY A 237 -16.28 20.30 2.30
CA GLY A 237 -17.48 20.46 3.12
C GLY A 237 -17.92 19.22 3.88
N ALA A 238 -17.15 18.13 3.86
CA ALA A 238 -17.37 16.97 4.73
C ALA A 238 -17.31 17.36 6.21
N SER A 239 -18.09 16.65 7.02
CA SER A 239 -18.25 16.98 8.44
C SER A 239 -17.09 16.47 9.28
N VAL A 240 -16.85 17.13 10.41
CA VAL A 240 -15.84 16.74 11.41
C VAL A 240 -16.48 16.68 12.78
N VAL A 241 -16.10 15.67 13.58
CA VAL A 241 -16.69 15.37 14.89
C VAL A 241 -15.59 15.33 15.96
N GLY A 242 -15.85 15.94 17.12
CA GLY A 242 -14.95 15.93 18.27
C GLY A 242 -13.97 17.12 18.31
N GLN A 243 -12.85 16.95 19.03
CA GLN A 243 -11.79 17.98 19.16
C GLN A 243 -10.79 17.85 18.02
N VAL A 244 -11.07 18.53 16.91
CA VAL A 244 -10.25 18.49 15.70
C VAL A 244 -10.00 19.91 15.21
N ASN A 245 -8.73 20.27 14.98
CA ASN A 245 -8.36 21.55 14.40
C ASN A 245 -8.15 21.42 12.89
N THR A 246 -9.10 21.92 12.10
CA THR A 246 -9.03 21.86 10.62
C THR A 246 -8.60 23.16 9.96
N THR A 247 -8.29 24.22 10.72
CA THR A 247 -8.06 25.56 10.14
C THR A 247 -6.57 25.91 10.03
N PRO A 248 -6.04 26.22 8.83
CA PRO A 248 -6.77 26.39 7.57
C PRO A 248 -7.12 25.05 6.89
N GLU A 249 -8.28 24.99 6.24
CA GLU A 249 -8.64 23.92 5.30
C GLU A 249 -8.08 24.26 3.91
N LEU A 250 -7.76 23.26 3.09
CA LEU A 250 -7.38 23.48 1.70
C LEU A 250 -8.55 24.00 0.87
N SER A 251 -8.26 24.82 -0.15
CA SER A 251 -9.27 25.37 -1.06
C SER A 251 -9.44 24.58 -2.36
N SER A 252 -8.60 23.57 -2.58
CA SER A 252 -8.66 22.64 -3.71
C SER A 252 -8.12 21.28 -3.27
N PRO A 253 -8.37 20.20 -4.04
CA PRO A 253 -7.71 18.93 -3.83
C PRO A 253 -6.19 19.08 -3.74
N PRO A 254 -5.50 18.29 -2.90
CA PRO A 254 -4.05 18.29 -2.77
C PRO A 254 -3.37 17.82 -4.07
N ASP A 255 -2.29 18.50 -4.44
CA ASP A 255 -1.43 18.21 -5.60
C ASP A 255 0.03 18.42 -5.13
N LEU A 256 0.75 17.31 -4.92
CA LEU A 256 2.07 17.27 -4.28
C LEU A 256 3.20 17.71 -5.22
N ASP A 257 3.10 17.40 -6.52
CA ASP A 257 4.13 17.73 -7.50
C ASP A 257 3.80 18.99 -8.32
N GLY A 258 2.56 19.45 -8.26
CA GLY A 258 2.12 20.73 -8.81
C GLY A 258 2.05 20.70 -10.33
N ASP A 259 1.78 19.54 -10.92
CA ASP A 259 1.58 19.41 -12.37
C ASP A 259 0.16 19.78 -12.83
N GLY A 260 -0.78 19.96 -11.89
CA GLY A 260 -2.16 20.34 -12.12
C GLY A 260 -3.17 19.20 -12.05
N VAL A 261 -2.72 17.97 -11.83
CA VAL A 261 -3.57 16.80 -11.55
C VAL A 261 -3.53 16.52 -10.05
N PRO A 262 -4.68 16.46 -9.35
CA PRO A 262 -4.71 16.12 -7.93
C PRO A 262 -4.01 14.81 -7.63
N ASN A 263 -3.37 14.68 -6.46
CA ASN A 263 -2.72 13.45 -5.98
C ASN A 263 -3.59 12.22 -6.13
N CYS A 264 -4.90 12.44 -6.00
CA CYS A 264 -5.85 11.38 -6.10
C CYS A 264 -6.07 10.94 -7.58
N GLU A 265 -6.10 11.86 -8.52
CA GLU A 265 -6.31 11.52 -9.93
C GLU A 265 -5.01 11.19 -10.66
N ASP A 266 -3.86 11.43 -10.03
CA ASP A 266 -2.53 11.31 -10.60
C ASP A 266 -2.00 9.85 -10.61
N MET A 267 -1.81 9.33 -11.82
CA MET A 267 -1.22 8.00 -12.07
C MET A 267 0.31 8.03 -12.21
N CYS A 268 0.89 9.22 -12.36
CA CYS A 268 2.30 9.47 -12.63
C CYS A 268 2.89 10.46 -11.61
N PRO A 269 2.91 10.11 -10.31
CA PRO A 269 3.40 11.00 -9.28
C PRO A 269 4.88 11.34 -9.49
N GLN A 270 5.24 12.55 -9.04
CA GLN A 270 6.59 13.14 -9.17
C GLN A 270 6.89 13.65 -10.59
N THR A 271 5.87 14.05 -11.33
CA THR A 271 6.05 14.80 -12.57
C THR A 271 6.68 16.16 -12.26
N GLU A 272 7.45 16.71 -13.21
CA GLU A 272 8.07 18.02 -13.02
C GLU A 272 6.98 19.09 -12.88
N THR A 273 7.05 19.89 -11.82
CA THR A 273 6.07 20.95 -11.54
C THR A 273 5.81 21.85 -12.75
N GLY A 274 4.54 21.94 -13.15
CA GLY A 274 4.10 22.73 -14.30
C GLY A 274 4.48 22.16 -15.68
N ALA A 275 4.96 20.92 -15.74
CA ALA A 275 5.14 20.22 -17.01
C ALA A 275 3.78 19.98 -17.70
N PRO A 276 3.73 19.99 -19.04
CA PRO A 276 2.54 19.57 -19.76
C PRO A 276 2.29 18.07 -19.54
N VAL A 277 1.22 17.76 -18.82
CA VAL A 277 0.74 16.39 -18.57
C VAL A 277 -0.56 16.11 -19.30
N ASP A 278 -0.89 14.84 -19.46
CA ASP A 278 -2.23 14.41 -19.85
C ASP A 278 -3.20 14.42 -18.64
N ASP A 279 -4.44 13.95 -18.86
CA ASP A 279 -5.47 13.94 -17.82
C ASP A 279 -5.14 12.97 -16.66
N ASP A 280 -4.15 12.09 -16.83
CA ASP A 280 -3.71 11.11 -15.82
C ASP A 280 -2.44 11.57 -15.05
N GLY A 281 -1.96 12.81 -15.28
CA GLY A 281 -0.73 13.35 -14.65
C GLY A 281 0.56 12.88 -15.33
N CYS A 282 0.47 12.17 -16.46
CA CYS A 282 1.63 11.60 -17.12
C CYS A 282 2.27 12.58 -18.12
N PRO A 283 3.62 12.67 -18.21
CA PRO A 283 4.29 13.59 -19.13
C PRO A 283 3.95 13.34 -20.60
N LEU A 284 3.61 14.41 -21.33
CA LEU A 284 3.37 14.33 -22.77
C LEU A 284 4.67 14.00 -23.55
N PRO A 285 4.59 13.21 -24.63
CA PRO A 285 5.76 12.96 -25.48
C PRO A 285 6.27 14.29 -26.06
N PRO A 286 7.60 14.44 -26.24
CA PRO A 286 8.16 15.64 -26.82
C PRO A 286 7.53 15.88 -28.21
N PRO A 287 7.28 17.15 -28.58
CA PRO A 287 6.76 17.45 -29.90
C PRO A 287 7.68 16.86 -30.97
N PRO A 288 7.13 16.34 -32.09
CA PRO A 288 7.96 15.81 -33.17
C PRO A 288 8.95 16.87 -33.61
N ASP A 289 10.23 16.47 -33.71
CA ASP A 289 11.32 17.32 -34.20
C ASP A 289 10.96 17.89 -35.58
N ASP A 290 10.63 19.17 -35.62
CA ASP A 290 10.33 19.90 -36.85
C ASP A 290 11.60 20.38 -37.57
N ASN A 291 12.78 19.95 -37.10
CA ASN A 291 14.06 20.31 -37.69
C ASN A 291 14.53 19.29 -38.76
N VAL A 292 13.59 18.80 -39.57
CA VAL A 292 13.93 18.37 -40.92
C VAL A 292 14.23 19.63 -41.73
N ASN A 293 15.48 20.10 -41.63
CA ASN A 293 16.05 20.90 -42.71
C ASN A 293 16.19 19.98 -43.94
N ASP A 294 15.09 19.86 -44.67
CA ASP A 294 15.04 19.33 -46.03
C ASP A 294 15.91 20.22 -46.95
N ASN A 295 17.22 20.00 -46.86
CA ASN A 295 18.22 20.43 -47.83
C ASN A 295 19.48 19.57 -47.72
N THR A 296 19.31 18.26 -47.86
CA THR A 296 20.33 17.42 -48.50
C THR A 296 19.69 16.57 -49.59
N ASP A 297 19.01 17.24 -50.54
CA ASP A 297 19.14 16.82 -51.93
C ASP A 297 20.60 17.04 -52.34
N ASN A 298 21.38 15.96 -52.26
CA ASN A 298 22.24 15.49 -53.34
C ASN A 298 23.35 14.59 -52.76
N THR A 299 23.13 13.28 -52.80
CA THR A 299 24.03 12.38 -53.53
C THR A 299 23.40 10.99 -53.61
N ASN A 300 22.75 10.72 -54.73
CA ASN A 300 22.85 9.48 -55.49
C ASN A 300 23.26 8.19 -54.73
N ASP A 301 22.28 7.45 -54.20
CA ASP A 301 22.31 6.00 -54.30
C ASP A 301 20.95 5.45 -54.74
N ASN A 302 20.85 5.24 -56.04
CA ASN A 302 19.84 4.40 -56.66
C ASN A 302 20.38 2.96 -56.64
N THR A 303 20.07 2.21 -55.59
CA THR A 303 19.95 0.74 -55.62
C THR A 303 18.95 0.34 -54.51
N ASP A 304 17.71 0.05 -54.85
CA ASP A 304 17.24 -1.34 -54.91
C ASP A 304 18.31 -2.37 -54.53
N ASN A 305 18.29 -2.81 -53.28
CA ASN A 305 18.51 -4.22 -52.99
C ASN A 305 17.77 -4.62 -51.71
N ALA A 306 16.62 -5.24 -51.88
CA ALA A 306 16.04 -6.11 -50.86
C ALA A 306 16.97 -7.31 -50.62
N ASN A 307 18.03 -7.15 -49.82
CA ASN A 307 18.81 -8.27 -49.21
C ASN A 307 19.97 -7.85 -48.27
N ASP A 308 19.87 -6.81 -47.44
CA ASP A 308 20.78 -6.67 -46.31
C ASP A 308 20.18 -7.27 -45.04
N ASN A 309 20.61 -8.50 -44.78
CA ASN A 309 20.38 -9.23 -43.55
C ASN A 309 21.28 -8.62 -42.44
N ILE A 310 20.99 -7.38 -42.05
CA ILE A 310 21.54 -6.72 -40.86
C ILE A 310 20.35 -6.44 -39.94
N ASP A 311 20.23 -7.28 -38.92
CA ASP A 311 19.42 -7.08 -37.73
C ASP A 311 19.83 -5.77 -37.04
N ASP A 312 19.10 -4.69 -37.33
CA ASP A 312 19.16 -3.41 -36.62
C ASP A 312 18.02 -3.33 -35.60
N GLY A 313 18.03 -4.25 -34.63
CA GLY A 313 17.04 -4.35 -33.55
C GLY A 313 16.65 -3.03 -32.85
N ASN A 314 15.69 -2.33 -33.43
CA ASN A 314 14.95 -1.21 -32.87
C ASN A 314 13.64 -0.97 -33.63
N ASP A 315 12.85 -2.02 -33.79
CA ASP A 315 11.42 -1.96 -34.06
C ASP A 315 10.67 -1.90 -32.72
N ASN A 316 10.52 -0.67 -32.24
CA ASN A 316 9.58 -0.28 -31.19
C ASN A 316 8.16 -0.79 -31.54
N ALA A 317 7.78 -1.92 -30.96
CA ALA A 317 6.39 -2.32 -30.85
C ALA A 317 5.69 -1.37 -29.87
N GLY A 318 4.79 -0.54 -30.39
CA GLY A 318 3.93 0.33 -29.59
C GLY A 318 3.07 -0.46 -28.59
N PRO A 319 2.49 0.22 -27.57
CA PRO A 319 1.68 -0.44 -26.56
C PRO A 319 0.47 -1.12 -27.20
N GLY A 320 0.31 -2.41 -26.89
CA GLY A 320 -0.82 -3.21 -27.33
C GLY A 320 -2.16 -2.66 -26.82
N PRO A 321 -3.27 -3.01 -27.47
CA PRO A 321 -4.58 -2.43 -27.16
C PRO A 321 -5.06 -2.84 -25.76
N GLN A 322 -5.66 -1.85 -25.09
CA GLN A 322 -6.33 -1.88 -23.79
C GLN A 322 -7.33 -3.06 -23.63
N PRO A 323 -7.45 -3.67 -22.44
CA PRO A 323 -8.52 -4.62 -22.16
C PRO A 323 -9.84 -3.90 -21.82
N THR A 324 -10.90 -4.20 -22.55
CA THR A 324 -12.28 -3.79 -22.24
C THR A 324 -12.91 -4.68 -21.17
N PRO A 325 -13.89 -4.17 -20.38
CA PRO A 325 -14.64 -4.95 -19.41
C PRO A 325 -15.80 -5.75 -20.07
N ASP A 326 -16.22 -6.79 -19.37
CA ASP A 326 -17.39 -7.68 -19.59
C ASP A 326 -17.24 -8.93 -20.47
N ALA A 327 -17.25 -10.11 -19.83
CA ALA A 327 -18.29 -11.12 -20.04
C ALA A 327 -18.15 -12.32 -19.08
N CYS A 328 -19.15 -12.48 -18.21
CA CYS A 328 -19.46 -13.73 -17.50
C CYS A 328 -19.62 -14.93 -18.45
N GLY A 329 -19.13 -16.10 -18.02
CA GLY A 329 -19.38 -17.37 -18.69
C GLY A 329 -19.13 -18.58 -17.78
N CYS A 330 -20.15 -19.00 -17.05
CA CYS A 330 -20.18 -20.23 -16.27
C CYS A 330 -20.30 -21.48 -17.19
N GLY A 331 -19.53 -22.52 -16.88
CA GLY A 331 -19.57 -23.80 -17.59
C GLY A 331 -19.05 -24.95 -16.72
N ALA A 332 -19.95 -25.85 -16.36
CA ALA A 332 -19.73 -27.00 -15.48
C ALA A 332 -18.74 -28.05 -16.06
N GLY A 333 -17.92 -28.63 -15.19
CA GLY A 333 -17.07 -29.77 -15.52
C GLY A 333 -16.54 -30.47 -14.27
N SER A 334 -17.31 -31.45 -13.78
CA SER A 334 -16.93 -32.32 -12.67
C SER A 334 -15.79 -33.26 -13.09
N ALA A 335 -14.68 -33.26 -12.34
CA ALA A 335 -13.76 -34.39 -12.29
C ALA A 335 -13.09 -34.45 -10.92
N ALA A 336 -13.46 -35.45 -10.13
CA ALA A 336 -12.84 -35.77 -8.86
C ALA A 336 -11.44 -36.32 -9.08
N LEU A 337 -10.42 -35.68 -8.49
CA LEU A 337 -9.09 -36.25 -8.30
C LEU A 337 -8.65 -35.96 -6.87
N THR A 338 -8.27 -37.04 -6.19
CA THR A 338 -7.79 -37.13 -4.81
C THR A 338 -6.55 -36.25 -4.56
N PRO A 339 -6.42 -35.58 -3.40
CA PRO A 339 -5.26 -34.73 -3.13
C PRO A 339 -4.03 -35.60 -2.83
N LEU A 340 -2.99 -35.41 -3.63
CA LEU A 340 -1.62 -35.73 -3.27
C LEU A 340 -1.05 -34.50 -2.55
N PHE A 341 -0.66 -34.69 -1.28
CA PHE A 341 0.09 -33.72 -0.50
C PHE A 341 1.38 -33.31 -1.24
N VAL A 342 1.55 -32.03 -1.53
CA VAL A 342 2.83 -31.45 -1.94
C VAL A 342 3.17 -30.34 -0.97
N ILE A 343 4.02 -30.67 0.01
CA ILE A 343 4.75 -29.68 0.81
C ILE A 343 5.81 -29.09 -0.12
N GLY A 344 5.57 -27.90 -0.65
CA GLY A 344 6.54 -27.17 -1.45
C GLY A 344 7.62 -26.55 -0.55
N LEU A 345 8.87 -27.01 -0.68
CA LEU A 345 10.02 -26.36 -0.04
C LEU A 345 10.32 -25.03 -0.74
N ILE A 346 10.10 -23.91 -0.05
CA ILE A 346 10.51 -22.58 -0.51
C ILE A 346 12.05 -22.48 -0.44
N ARG A 347 12.67 -22.06 -1.54
CA ARG A 347 14.13 -21.99 -1.68
C ARG A 347 14.66 -20.65 -1.17
N ILE A 348 15.00 -20.59 0.12
CA ILE A 348 15.68 -19.45 0.74
C ILE A 348 17.05 -19.25 0.06
N ARG A 349 17.32 -18.05 -0.49
CA ARG A 349 18.62 -17.70 -1.07
C ARG A 349 19.42 -16.81 -0.13
N HIS A 350 20.40 -17.39 0.54
CA HIS A 350 21.38 -16.64 1.32
C HIS A 350 22.43 -16.01 0.38
N ARG A 351 22.55 -14.67 0.35
CA ARG A 351 23.65 -13.98 -0.36
C ARG A 351 24.48 -13.21 0.65
N SER A 352 25.68 -13.72 0.96
CA SER A 352 26.64 -12.96 1.78
C SER A 352 27.32 -11.88 0.93
N ARG A 353 27.24 -10.62 1.36
CA ARG A 353 28.19 -9.59 0.97
C ARG A 353 28.95 -9.14 2.20
N ARG A 354 30.28 -9.28 2.16
CA ARG A 354 31.18 -8.74 3.20
C ARG A 354 31.09 -7.22 3.15
N ARG A 355 30.49 -6.58 4.17
CA ARG A 355 30.69 -5.15 4.40
C ARG A 355 32.12 -4.93 4.92
N PHE A 356 32.86 -4.09 4.21
CA PHE A 356 34.17 -3.60 4.65
C PHE A 356 33.92 -2.64 5.81
N VAL A 357 34.31 -3.03 7.03
CA VAL A 357 34.28 -2.15 8.20
C VAL A 357 35.44 -1.17 8.07
N ALA A 358 35.16 0.10 7.83
CA ALA A 358 36.13 1.17 7.99
C ALA A 358 36.38 1.37 9.49
N ARG A 359 37.57 0.99 9.96
CA ARG A 359 38.04 1.31 11.32
C ARG A 359 38.36 2.80 11.40
N HIS A 360 37.81 3.47 12.41
CA HIS A 360 38.33 4.75 12.92
C HIS A 360 39.62 4.51 13.70
#